data_AF-A0A091UII7-F1
#
_entry.id   AF-A0A091UII7-F1
#
_cell.length_a   1.000
_cell.length_b   1.000
_cell.length_c   1.000
_cell.angle_alpha   90.00
_cell.angle_beta   90.00
_cell.angle_gamma   90.00
#
_symmetry.space_group_name_H-M   'P 1'
#
loop_
_entity.id
_entity.type
_entity.pdbx_description
1 polymer ?
#
loop_
_entity_poly.entity_id
_entity_poly.type
_entity_poly.pdbx_seq_one_letter_code
_entity_poly.pdbx_strand_id
1 'polypeptide(L)'
;CAQAILEADASQVRSKDPRYEATPLHWAKKAEMTQLLLEYGSEVNLTSRTADMALHIAVQRGRFDCAMVLLTHGAHTNARGQDGNTPLHLAMKHDHLDMIKAIVVFGGDVEIPNDFGETPGLLAARSSKGANRKVLLDLLQSVGTERCHPPNPDSPSLAPSAASFFLEGQPSSRSSFNSLGYKDLLYVSATLGQLLKAPDVVDSPSEGRRNHDRLLCLDGGGIRGLVLIQLLLAIEKAAGRPVREIFDWIAGTSTGGILALAIVHGKSMDYMRCLYFRMKDMVFRGSRPYESEPLDEFLKKEFGENTKMTDVQKPKVMVTGTLCDRQPAELHLFRNYPVPETKTSTEYKTSASFKPLTQPEDQLVWRAARCSGAAPTYFRPIGRFLDGGLLANNPTLDAMTEIHEYNKTLIKKGQSQKARRLGLVVSLGTGKPPQVPVSSVDVFRPSNPWELAKTVFGARELGKMVVDCCTDADGPAVDRARAWCEMTDVPYFRLSPQLHTEVMLDEVNDTVLVNALWDTQLYIYQQREQFEQLVQHLCR
;
A
#
# COMPACT_ATOMS: atom_id res chain seq x y z
N CYS A 1 -6.92 35.62 -3.21
CA CYS A 1 -5.73 36.40 -3.61
C CYS A 1 -4.68 35.54 -4.30
N ALA A 2 -4.04 34.58 -3.64
CA ALA A 2 -3.00 33.75 -4.30
C ALA A 2 -3.53 33.04 -5.56
N GLN A 3 -4.71 32.41 -5.48
CA GLN A 3 -5.36 31.79 -6.64
C GLN A 3 -5.54 32.78 -7.80
N ALA A 4 -6.10 33.97 -7.57
CA ALA A 4 -6.26 34.99 -8.61
C ALA A 4 -4.92 35.44 -9.24
N ILE A 5 -3.83 35.47 -8.46
CA ILE A 5 -2.49 35.77 -8.98
C ILE A 5 -2.02 34.64 -9.90
N LEU A 6 -2.22 33.38 -9.49
CA LEU A 6 -1.82 32.19 -10.26
C LEU A 6 -2.68 31.98 -11.51
N GLU A 7 -3.96 32.36 -11.47
CA GLU A 7 -4.86 32.39 -12.63
C GLU A 7 -4.43 33.44 -13.65
N ALA A 8 -3.95 34.60 -13.18
CA ALA A 8 -3.42 35.65 -14.06
C ALA A 8 -2.03 35.30 -14.62
N ASP A 9 -1.17 34.68 -13.80
CA ASP A 9 0.18 34.26 -14.18
C ASP A 9 0.63 33.04 -13.36
N ALA A 10 0.50 31.85 -13.95
CA ALA A 10 0.92 30.61 -13.33
C ALA A 10 2.44 30.55 -13.06
N SER A 11 3.26 31.33 -13.78
CA SER A 11 4.71 31.33 -13.60
C SER A 11 5.14 31.89 -12.23
N GLN A 12 4.23 32.57 -11.53
CA GLN A 12 4.47 33.10 -10.18
C GLN A 12 4.78 32.01 -9.14
N VAL A 13 4.41 30.74 -9.37
CA VAL A 13 4.86 29.62 -8.51
C VAL A 13 6.39 29.44 -8.50
N ARG A 14 7.09 29.94 -9.52
CA ARG A 14 8.56 29.89 -9.64
C ARG A 14 9.25 31.18 -9.17
N SER A 15 8.48 32.19 -8.76
CA SER A 15 9.04 33.41 -8.18
C SER A 15 9.89 33.04 -6.95
N LYS A 16 10.97 33.78 -6.71
CA LYS A 16 11.87 33.54 -5.58
C LYS A 16 11.87 34.74 -4.64
N ASP A 17 11.71 34.49 -3.35
CA ASP A 17 11.93 35.50 -2.31
C ASP A 17 13.38 36.02 -2.43
N PRO A 18 13.61 37.32 -2.67
CA PRO A 18 14.95 37.88 -2.83
C PRO A 18 15.88 37.62 -1.62
N ARG A 19 15.33 37.46 -0.41
CA ARG A 19 16.11 37.27 0.82
C ARG A 19 16.64 35.85 0.99
N TYR A 20 15.86 34.85 0.59
CA TYR A 20 16.16 33.44 0.85
C TYR A 20 16.20 32.59 -0.42
N GLU A 21 15.98 33.17 -1.60
CA GLU A 21 15.82 32.47 -2.88
C GLU A 21 14.78 31.33 -2.84
N ALA A 22 13.76 31.49 -2.01
CA ALA A 22 12.76 30.47 -1.72
C ALA A 22 11.47 30.70 -2.52
N THR A 23 10.86 29.64 -3.04
CA THR A 23 9.59 29.71 -3.80
C THR A 23 8.38 29.97 -2.87
N PRO A 24 7.20 30.39 -3.39
CA PRO A 24 5.99 30.51 -2.58
C PRO A 24 5.67 29.27 -1.76
N LEU A 25 5.99 28.08 -2.27
CA LEU A 25 5.79 26.80 -1.59
C LEU A 25 6.54 26.71 -0.25
N HIS A 26 7.76 27.27 -0.17
CA HIS A 26 8.55 27.31 1.06
C HIS A 26 7.84 28.10 2.18
N TRP A 27 7.04 29.10 1.79
CA TRP A 27 6.37 30.00 2.73
C TRP A 27 4.90 29.67 2.96
N ALA A 28 4.38 28.63 2.31
CA ALA A 28 3.01 28.17 2.49
C ALA A 28 2.74 27.76 3.96
N LYS A 29 1.68 28.33 4.55
CA LYS A 29 1.33 28.14 5.97
C LYS A 29 0.17 27.19 6.21
N LYS A 30 -0.60 26.88 5.17
CA LYS A 30 -1.83 26.09 5.23
C LYS A 30 -1.81 25.02 4.15
N ALA A 31 -2.40 23.86 4.43
CA ALA A 31 -2.44 22.73 3.51
C ALA A 31 -3.10 23.09 2.17
N GLU A 32 -4.21 23.85 2.19
CA GLU A 32 -4.93 24.23 0.97
C GLU A 32 -4.07 25.14 0.07
N MET A 33 -3.25 26.01 0.67
CA MET A 33 -2.31 26.84 -0.09
C MET A 33 -1.18 26.00 -0.68
N THR A 34 -0.63 25.07 0.11
CA THR A 34 0.41 24.15 -0.36
C THR A 34 -0.09 23.32 -1.53
N GLN A 35 -1.31 22.78 -1.42
CA GLN A 35 -1.96 22.00 -2.47
C GLN A 35 -2.19 22.85 -3.72
N LEU A 36 -2.77 24.05 -3.59
CA LEU A 36 -2.99 24.97 -4.71
C LEU A 36 -1.68 25.27 -5.47
N LEU A 37 -0.59 25.54 -4.75
CA LEU A 37 0.70 25.83 -5.37
C LEU A 37 1.25 24.62 -6.16
N LEU A 38 1.07 23.41 -5.63
CA LEU A 38 1.49 22.18 -6.31
C LEU A 38 0.62 21.87 -7.54
N GLU A 39 -0.69 22.14 -7.47
CA GLU A 39 -1.61 21.99 -8.60
C GLU A 39 -1.26 22.93 -9.77
N TYR A 40 -0.75 24.12 -9.48
CA TYR A 40 -0.22 25.06 -10.47
C TYR A 40 1.23 24.76 -10.92
N GLY A 41 1.78 23.60 -10.54
CA GLY A 41 3.07 23.12 -11.01
C GLY A 41 4.28 23.63 -10.23
N SER A 42 4.12 24.02 -8.96
CA SER A 42 5.26 24.28 -8.09
C SER A 42 6.11 23.01 -7.92
N GLU A 43 7.42 23.14 -8.09
CA GLU A 43 8.36 22.03 -7.86
C GLU A 43 8.54 21.80 -6.36
N VAL A 44 8.26 20.56 -5.91
CA VAL A 44 8.21 20.19 -4.49
C VAL A 44 9.60 20.13 -3.82
N ASN A 45 10.63 19.76 -4.58
CA ASN A 45 11.98 19.47 -4.07
C ASN A 45 12.99 20.59 -4.35
N LEU A 46 12.54 21.80 -4.68
CA LEU A 46 13.43 22.95 -4.80
C LEU A 46 14.00 23.33 -3.45
N THR A 47 15.27 23.71 -3.45
CA THR A 47 15.98 24.21 -2.28
C THR A 47 16.02 25.74 -2.28
N SER A 48 15.99 26.30 -1.08
CA SER A 48 16.27 27.71 -0.82
C SER A 48 17.77 27.98 -0.69
N ARG A 49 18.17 29.24 -0.50
CA ARG A 49 19.57 29.65 -0.27
C ARG A 49 20.18 28.99 0.98
N THR A 50 19.37 28.60 1.97
CA THR A 50 19.83 27.85 3.16
C THR A 50 19.90 26.34 2.93
N ALA A 51 19.76 25.88 1.68
CA ALA A 51 19.62 24.48 1.27
C ALA A 51 18.32 23.79 1.74
N ASP A 52 17.45 24.50 2.46
CA ASP A 52 16.19 23.93 2.94
C ASP A 52 15.14 23.83 1.82
N MET A 53 14.50 22.68 1.70
CA MET A 53 13.28 22.50 0.89
C MET A 53 12.02 22.95 1.65
N ALA A 54 10.89 23.08 0.94
CA ALA A 54 9.60 23.36 1.57
C ALA A 54 9.25 22.40 2.72
N LEU A 55 9.61 21.11 2.60
CA LEU A 55 9.40 20.12 3.66
C LEU A 55 10.18 20.45 4.93
N HIS A 56 11.44 20.89 4.81
CA HIS A 56 12.25 21.30 5.97
C HIS A 56 11.57 22.44 6.74
N ILE A 57 11.11 23.46 6.02
CA ILE A 57 10.44 24.62 6.62
C ILE A 57 9.11 24.22 7.26
N ALA A 58 8.31 23.38 6.59
CA ALA A 58 7.05 22.88 7.15
C ALA A 58 7.28 22.13 8.48
N VAL A 59 8.30 21.27 8.53
CA VAL A 59 8.68 20.51 9.72
C VAL A 59 9.21 21.42 10.83
N GLN A 60 10.16 22.32 10.53
CA GLN A 60 10.74 23.27 11.48
C GLN A 60 9.68 24.17 12.11
N ARG A 61 8.62 24.48 11.37
CA ARG A 61 7.50 25.33 11.83
C ARG A 61 6.35 24.54 12.44
N GLY A 62 6.45 23.21 12.55
CA GLY A 62 5.40 22.35 13.12
C GLY A 62 4.11 22.32 12.30
N ARG A 63 4.18 22.55 10.98
CA ARG A 63 3.01 22.57 10.09
C ARG A 63 2.74 21.17 9.54
N PHE A 64 2.15 20.32 10.38
CA PHE A 64 1.90 18.90 10.04
C PHE A 64 1.12 18.74 8.73
N ASP A 65 -0.01 19.42 8.56
CA ASP A 65 -0.84 19.29 7.36
C ASP A 65 -0.10 19.72 6.08
N CYS A 66 0.74 20.75 6.17
CA CYS A 66 1.58 21.17 5.04
C CYS A 66 2.64 20.11 4.73
N ALA A 67 3.26 19.53 5.75
CA ALA A 67 4.23 18.46 5.56
C ALA A 67 3.57 17.22 4.94
N MET A 68 2.36 16.85 5.35
CA MET A 68 1.60 15.75 4.75
C MET A 68 1.31 16.00 3.27
N VAL A 69 0.85 17.20 2.89
CA VAL A 69 0.68 17.56 1.46
C VAL A 69 2.01 17.45 0.70
N LEU A 70 3.12 17.92 1.27
CA LEU A 70 4.43 17.83 0.60
C LEU A 70 4.90 16.37 0.44
N LEU A 71 4.81 15.56 1.51
CA LEU A 71 5.19 14.14 1.51
C LEU A 71 4.38 13.36 0.48
N THR A 72 3.06 13.59 0.45
CA THR A 72 2.15 12.94 -0.48
C THR A 72 2.32 13.44 -1.91
N HIS A 73 3.03 14.54 -2.15
CA HIS A 73 3.43 15.00 -3.49
C HIS A 73 4.89 14.65 -3.83
N GLY A 74 5.52 13.74 -3.08
CA GLY A 74 6.85 13.22 -3.41
C GLY A 74 8.00 14.08 -2.88
N ALA A 75 7.79 14.83 -1.80
CA ALA A 75 8.88 15.53 -1.13
C ALA A 75 9.95 14.54 -0.64
N HIS A 76 11.22 14.85 -0.90
CA HIS A 76 12.34 14.01 -0.49
C HIS A 76 12.53 14.04 1.04
N THR A 77 12.31 12.91 1.70
CA THR A 77 12.43 12.77 3.17
C THR A 77 13.87 12.72 3.66
N ASN A 78 14.83 12.45 2.78
CA ASN A 78 16.25 12.25 3.10
C ASN A 78 17.17 13.35 2.55
N ALA A 79 16.61 14.41 1.97
CA ALA A 79 17.42 15.53 1.51
C ALA A 79 18.09 16.23 2.70
N ARG A 80 19.32 16.67 2.51
CA ARG A 80 20.11 17.40 3.51
C ARG A 80 19.89 18.90 3.32
N GLY A 81 19.26 19.54 4.30
CA GLY A 81 19.05 20.99 4.35
C GLY A 81 20.18 21.71 5.08
N GLN A 82 19.83 22.76 5.82
CA GLN A 82 20.79 23.53 6.61
C GLN A 82 21.54 22.65 7.64
N ASP A 83 22.87 22.79 7.70
CA ASP A 83 23.79 22.00 8.53
C ASP A 83 23.71 20.48 8.29
N GLY A 84 23.30 20.07 7.09
CA GLY A 84 23.14 18.68 6.72
C GLY A 84 21.94 17.99 7.37
N ASN A 85 21.08 18.74 8.07
CA ASN A 85 19.91 18.18 8.74
C ASN A 85 18.87 17.73 7.71
N THR A 86 18.45 16.48 7.79
CA THR A 86 17.25 16.00 7.09
C THR A 86 15.97 16.52 7.77
N PRO A 87 14.80 16.46 7.10
CA PRO A 87 13.52 16.73 7.74
C PRO A 87 13.32 15.94 9.04
N LEU A 88 13.82 14.70 9.11
CA LEU A 88 13.72 13.87 10.31
C LEU A 88 14.52 14.44 11.48
N HIS A 89 15.73 14.97 11.24
CA HIS A 89 16.50 15.66 12.29
C HIS A 89 15.71 16.84 12.87
N LEU A 90 15.09 17.65 12.00
CA LEU A 90 14.29 18.79 12.44
C LEU A 90 13.06 18.34 13.25
N ALA A 91 12.37 17.28 12.83
CA ALA A 91 11.22 16.74 13.56
C ALA A 91 11.63 16.21 14.94
N MET A 92 12.77 15.52 15.04
CA MET A 92 13.36 15.03 16.29
C MET A 92 13.78 16.16 17.22
N LYS A 93 14.40 17.22 16.69
CA LYS A 93 14.82 18.41 17.45
C LYS A 93 13.65 19.10 18.15
N HIS A 94 12.48 19.09 17.51
CA HIS A 94 11.27 19.75 17.99
C HIS A 94 10.32 18.83 18.78
N ASP A 95 10.65 17.54 18.95
CA ASP A 95 9.83 16.55 19.67
C ASP A 95 8.38 16.42 19.13
N HIS A 96 8.23 16.52 17.80
CA HIS A 96 6.93 16.44 17.12
C HIS A 96 6.62 14.99 16.69
N LEU A 97 6.03 14.20 17.59
CA LEU A 97 5.86 12.75 17.38
C LEU A 97 5.09 12.38 16.10
N ASP A 98 3.97 13.04 15.79
CA ASP A 98 3.19 12.73 14.59
C ASP A 98 3.98 13.03 13.32
N MET A 99 4.75 14.12 13.32
CA MET A 99 5.65 14.48 12.22
C MET A 99 6.76 13.46 12.03
N ILE A 100 7.35 12.98 13.14
CA ILE A 100 8.38 11.93 13.12
C ILE A 100 7.82 10.66 12.49
N LYS A 101 6.66 10.19 12.96
CA LYS A 101 5.99 9.00 12.41
C LYS A 101 5.70 9.16 10.92
N ALA A 102 5.18 10.31 10.51
CA ALA A 102 4.91 10.60 9.10
C ALA A 102 6.19 10.52 8.26
N ILE A 103 7.26 11.21 8.65
CA ILE A 103 8.51 11.19 7.87
C ILE A 103 9.09 9.77 7.77
N VAL A 104 9.08 8.99 8.86
CA VAL A 104 9.58 7.60 8.84
C VAL A 104 8.72 6.70 7.96
N VAL A 105 7.39 6.79 8.08
CA VAL A 105 6.46 6.05 7.21
C VAL A 105 6.74 6.34 5.74
N PHE A 106 6.99 7.61 5.39
CA PHE A 106 7.34 8.04 4.02
C PHE A 106 8.83 7.83 3.66
N GLY A 107 9.56 6.96 4.39
CA GLY A 107 10.90 6.51 4.02
C GLY A 107 12.05 7.39 4.54
N GLY A 108 11.79 8.22 5.56
CA GLY A 108 12.82 8.96 6.27
C GLY A 108 13.82 8.03 6.96
N ASP A 109 15.08 8.15 6.59
CA ASP A 109 16.19 7.36 7.09
C ASP A 109 16.71 7.92 8.42
N VAL A 110 16.78 7.05 9.42
CA VAL A 110 17.21 7.36 10.79
C VAL A 110 18.73 7.28 10.96
N GLU A 111 19.47 6.81 9.94
CA GLU A 111 20.91 6.58 10.00
C GLU A 111 21.73 7.64 9.25
N ILE A 112 21.09 8.54 8.50
CA ILE A 112 21.81 9.61 7.79
C ILE A 112 22.36 10.61 8.82
N PRO A 113 23.69 10.81 8.92
CA PRO A 113 24.25 11.82 9.82
C PRO A 113 24.18 13.22 9.20
N ASN A 114 23.93 14.23 10.03
CA ASN A 114 24.08 15.64 9.67
C ASN A 114 25.56 16.07 9.56
N ASP A 115 25.83 17.35 9.30
CA ASP A 115 27.21 17.86 9.13
C ASP A 115 28.04 17.78 10.43
N PHE A 116 27.39 17.59 11.58
CA PHE A 116 28.03 17.37 12.88
C PHE A 116 28.26 15.89 13.21
N GLY A 117 27.92 14.97 12.31
CA GLY A 117 28.00 13.53 12.55
C GLY A 117 26.90 12.98 13.45
N GLU A 118 25.86 13.77 13.75
CA GLU A 118 24.72 13.32 14.55
C GLU A 118 23.67 12.66 13.66
N THR A 119 23.24 11.44 14.00
CA THR A 119 22.04 10.84 13.40
C THR A 119 20.78 11.47 14.01
N PRO A 120 19.60 11.41 13.35
CA PRO A 120 18.33 11.87 13.92
C PRO A 120 18.07 11.30 15.32
N GLY A 121 18.44 10.03 15.53
CA GLY A 121 18.31 9.36 16.82
C GLY A 121 19.23 9.91 17.91
N LEU A 122 20.50 10.18 17.57
CA LEU A 122 21.43 10.80 18.52
C LEU A 122 20.98 12.20 18.91
N LEU A 123 20.49 12.96 17.94
CA LEU A 123 19.95 14.30 18.15
C LEU A 123 18.71 14.25 19.06
N ALA A 124 17.83 13.26 18.88
CA ALA A 124 16.70 13.00 19.77
C ALA A 124 17.17 12.65 21.19
N ALA A 125 18.15 11.77 21.36
CA ALA A 125 18.67 11.40 22.67
C ALA A 125 19.28 12.60 23.44
N ARG A 126 19.90 13.54 22.73
CA ARG A 126 20.49 14.77 23.30
C ARG A 126 19.45 15.86 23.59
N SER A 127 18.44 15.98 22.74
CA SER A 127 17.50 17.12 22.75
C SER A 127 16.15 16.80 23.41
N SER A 128 15.73 15.54 23.42
CA SER A 128 14.44 15.10 23.97
C SER A 128 14.45 15.15 25.50
N LYS A 129 13.87 16.22 26.05
CA LYS A 129 13.56 16.37 27.48
C LYS A 129 12.10 16.00 27.82
N GLY A 130 11.31 15.57 26.83
CA GLY A 130 9.86 15.36 26.94
C GLY A 130 9.41 13.90 27.18
N ALA A 131 8.10 13.73 27.33
CA ALA A 131 7.43 12.43 27.57
C ALA A 131 7.55 11.44 26.40
N ASN A 132 7.91 11.93 25.20
CA ASN A 132 8.01 11.13 23.98
C ASN A 132 9.33 10.36 23.84
N ARG A 133 10.30 10.60 24.74
CA ARG A 133 11.63 9.96 24.71
C ARG A 133 11.58 8.44 24.57
N LYS A 134 10.62 7.78 25.24
CA LYS A 134 10.48 6.33 25.17
C LYS A 134 10.06 5.87 23.77
N VAL A 135 9.06 6.54 23.17
CA VAL A 135 8.59 6.25 21.82
C VAL A 135 9.69 6.51 20.78
N LEU A 136 10.48 7.57 20.99
CA LEU A 136 11.65 7.89 20.15
C LEU A 136 12.77 6.85 20.25
N LEU A 137 13.03 6.32 21.45
CA LEU A 137 14.03 5.27 21.65
C LEU A 137 13.54 3.92 21.12
N ASP A 138 12.27 3.60 21.31
CA ASP A 138 11.63 2.40 20.74
C ASP A 138 11.64 2.47 19.21
N LEU A 139 11.45 3.66 18.63
CA LEU A 139 11.57 3.94 17.20
C LEU A 139 12.99 3.66 16.70
N LEU A 140 14.02 4.07 17.44
CA LEU A 140 15.42 3.75 17.09
C LEU A 140 15.74 2.26 17.21
N GLN A 141 15.23 1.59 18.25
CA GLN A 141 15.40 0.13 18.37
C GLN A 141 14.68 -0.63 17.26
N SER A 142 13.51 -0.16 16.81
CA SER A 142 12.73 -0.78 15.72
C SER A 142 13.36 -0.66 14.33
N VAL A 143 14.32 0.25 14.14
CA VAL A 143 15.02 0.42 12.85
C VAL A 143 16.41 -0.26 12.87
N GLY A 144 16.77 -0.93 13.97
CA GLY A 144 17.98 -1.75 14.06
C GLY A 144 19.23 -0.96 14.41
N THR A 145 19.18 -0.12 15.45
CA THR A 145 20.38 0.51 16.02
C THR A 145 21.22 -0.48 16.84
N GLU A 146 21.83 -1.47 16.19
CA GLU A 146 23.05 -2.05 16.73
C GLU A 146 24.16 -1.01 16.55
N ARG A 147 24.41 -0.21 17.60
CA ARG A 147 25.69 0.48 17.96
C ARG A 147 25.43 1.85 18.57
N CYS A 148 25.02 1.87 19.83
CA CYS A 148 25.20 3.02 20.69
C CYS A 148 26.32 2.73 21.71
N HIS A 149 27.57 2.80 21.27
CA HIS A 149 28.67 3.14 22.16
C HIS A 149 29.40 4.35 21.59
N PRO A 150 29.70 5.37 22.42
CA PRO A 150 30.61 6.42 22.00
C PRO A 150 31.97 5.79 21.63
N PRO A 151 32.71 6.34 20.64
CA PRO A 151 34.01 5.81 20.27
C PRO A 151 34.94 5.84 21.49
N ASN A 152 35.32 4.66 21.98
CA ASN A 152 36.34 4.50 23.00
C ASN A 152 37.70 4.45 22.29
N PRO A 153 38.71 5.26 22.66
CA PRO A 153 39.99 5.32 21.95
C PRO A 153 40.81 4.01 21.98
N ASP A 154 40.47 3.05 22.85
CA ASP A 154 41.38 1.95 23.22
C ASP A 154 40.86 0.51 22.97
N SER A 155 39.90 0.29 22.06
CA SER A 155 39.45 -1.09 21.75
C SER A 155 40.04 -1.65 20.44
N PRO A 156 40.65 -2.85 20.42
CA PRO A 156 41.15 -3.48 19.19
C PRO A 156 40.00 -3.93 18.29
N SER A 157 40.20 -3.77 16.98
CA SER A 157 39.28 -4.16 15.91
C SER A 157 38.85 -5.63 16.01
N LEU A 158 37.55 -5.87 16.24
CA LEU A 158 36.92 -7.18 16.08
C LEU A 158 36.32 -7.31 14.67
N ALA A 159 36.52 -8.49 14.08
CA ALA A 159 36.13 -8.88 12.73
C ALA A 159 34.61 -8.80 12.47
N PRO A 160 34.15 -8.77 11.20
CA PRO A 160 32.74 -8.65 10.88
C PRO A 160 31.97 -9.90 11.30
N SER A 161 30.98 -9.72 12.16
CA SER A 161 29.94 -10.70 12.45
C SER A 161 29.04 -10.91 11.22
N ALA A 162 28.62 -12.16 11.00
CA ALA A 162 27.99 -12.70 9.80
C ALA A 162 26.53 -12.22 9.51
N ALA A 163 26.17 -11.00 9.92
CA ALA A 163 24.83 -10.43 9.68
C ALA A 163 24.82 -9.24 8.68
N SER A 164 25.94 -8.98 8.00
CA SER A 164 26.10 -7.84 7.07
C SER A 164 25.72 -8.18 5.61
N PHE A 165 24.67 -8.99 5.41
CA PHE A 165 24.22 -9.41 4.06
C PHE A 165 23.05 -8.58 3.49
N PHE A 166 22.66 -7.48 4.14
CA PHE A 166 21.55 -6.65 3.67
C PHE A 166 22.01 -5.18 3.51
N LEU A 167 21.96 -4.72 2.26
CA LEU A 167 22.02 -3.33 1.78
C LEU A 167 23.42 -2.70 1.63
N GLU A 168 23.98 -2.83 0.43
CA GLU A 168 24.72 -1.75 -0.22
C GLU A 168 24.04 -1.40 -1.55
N GLY A 169 23.58 -0.15 -1.63
CA GLY A 169 23.06 0.47 -2.84
C GLY A 169 23.26 1.97 -2.69
N GLN A 170 24.46 2.45 -3.03
CA GLN A 170 24.79 3.88 -3.07
C GLN A 170 25.15 4.31 -4.50
N PRO A 171 24.89 5.59 -4.85
CA PRO A 171 24.91 6.09 -6.21
C PRO A 171 26.30 6.58 -6.64
N SER A 172 26.49 6.58 -7.96
CA SER A 172 27.71 6.95 -8.67
C SER A 172 28.08 8.44 -8.55
N SER A 173 29.33 8.73 -8.19
CA SER A 173 30.08 9.88 -8.71
C SER A 173 31.51 9.47 -9.10
N ARG A 174 31.90 9.81 -10.34
CA ARG A 174 33.27 9.71 -10.89
C ARG A 174 34.15 10.79 -10.21
N SER A 175 35.46 10.72 -10.01
CA SER A 175 36.54 9.77 -10.31
C SER A 175 37.81 10.32 -9.64
N SER A 176 38.61 9.47 -8.98
CA SER A 176 40.05 9.65 -8.82
C SER A 176 40.66 8.25 -8.77
N PHE A 177 41.31 7.84 -9.85
CA PHE A 177 41.91 6.52 -10.03
C PHE A 177 43.15 6.36 -9.13
N ASN A 178 43.20 5.28 -8.34
CA ASN A 178 44.29 4.29 -8.39
C ASN A 178 44.04 3.13 -7.40
N SER A 179 44.21 1.90 -7.94
CA SER A 179 44.19 0.56 -7.31
C SER A 179 42.99 -0.32 -7.68
N LEU A 180 42.99 -0.83 -8.92
CA LEU A 180 42.02 -1.83 -9.42
C LEU A 180 42.27 -3.20 -8.76
N GLY A 181 41.25 -3.70 -8.04
CA GLY A 181 41.24 -5.04 -7.48
C GLY A 181 40.62 -6.06 -8.44
N TYR A 182 40.97 -7.33 -8.29
CA TYR A 182 40.49 -8.46 -9.12
C TYR A 182 38.95 -8.59 -9.22
N LYS A 183 38.20 -8.00 -8.27
CA LYS A 183 36.73 -7.95 -8.27
C LYS A 183 36.14 -6.90 -9.23
N ASP A 184 36.87 -5.82 -9.52
CA ASP A 184 36.44 -4.78 -10.44
C ASP A 184 36.46 -5.28 -11.90
N LEU A 185 37.38 -6.19 -12.23
CA LEU A 185 37.50 -6.79 -13.57
C LEU A 185 36.28 -7.68 -13.92
N LEU A 186 35.68 -8.33 -12.92
CA LEU A 186 34.47 -9.15 -13.07
C LEU A 186 33.20 -8.30 -13.23
N TYR A 187 33.13 -7.15 -12.55
CA TYR A 187 32.01 -6.23 -12.67
C TYR A 187 32.03 -5.46 -14.01
N VAL A 188 33.22 -5.04 -14.45
CA VAL A 188 33.42 -4.38 -15.74
C VAL A 188 33.12 -5.34 -16.91
N SER A 189 33.44 -6.63 -16.79
CA SER A 189 33.11 -7.62 -17.83
C SER A 189 31.62 -7.96 -17.90
N ALA A 190 30.92 -8.03 -16.76
CA ALA A 190 29.46 -8.23 -16.74
C ALA A 190 28.69 -7.02 -17.31
N THR A 191 29.16 -5.80 -17.04
CA THR A 191 28.54 -4.56 -17.54
C THR A 191 28.88 -4.30 -19.02
N LEU A 192 30.11 -4.58 -19.49
CA LEU A 192 30.43 -4.55 -20.92
C LEU A 192 29.65 -5.60 -21.73
N GLY A 193 29.36 -6.77 -21.14
CA GLY A 193 28.54 -7.81 -21.78
C GLY A 193 27.09 -7.38 -22.05
N GLN A 194 26.55 -6.42 -21.29
CA GLN A 194 25.22 -5.86 -21.50
C GLN A 194 25.20 -4.66 -22.45
N LEU A 195 26.28 -3.87 -22.50
CA LEU A 195 26.40 -2.71 -23.40
C LEU A 195 26.64 -3.08 -24.87
N LEU A 196 27.11 -4.29 -25.15
CA LEU A 196 27.35 -4.78 -26.52
C LEU A 196 26.12 -5.43 -27.19
N LYS A 197 24.96 -5.49 -26.52
CA LYS A 197 23.71 -5.95 -27.15
C LYS A 197 22.90 -4.76 -27.66
N ALA A 198 22.90 -4.58 -28.97
CA ALA A 198 22.01 -3.69 -29.70
C ALA A 198 20.52 -4.00 -29.40
N PRO A 199 19.59 -3.04 -29.60
CA PRO A 199 18.22 -3.19 -29.15
C PRO A 199 17.43 -4.00 -30.18
N ASP A 200 17.07 -5.24 -29.85
CA ASP A 200 15.91 -5.90 -30.44
C ASP A 200 15.46 -7.11 -29.61
N VAL A 201 14.15 -7.14 -29.35
CA VAL A 201 13.33 -8.21 -28.75
C VAL A 201 13.63 -8.54 -27.27
N VAL A 202 12.69 -8.18 -26.41
CA VAL A 202 12.67 -8.45 -24.97
C VAL A 202 12.42 -9.95 -24.72
N ASP A 203 13.49 -10.74 -24.69
CA ASP A 203 13.45 -12.06 -24.06
C ASP A 203 13.60 -11.90 -22.54
N SER A 204 12.54 -12.27 -21.83
CA SER A 204 12.50 -12.34 -20.36
C SER A 204 13.51 -13.40 -19.87
N PRO A 205 14.19 -13.19 -18.73
CA PRO A 205 15.10 -14.20 -18.19
C PRO A 205 14.32 -15.45 -17.76
N SER A 206 14.48 -16.51 -18.55
CA SER A 206 14.14 -17.92 -18.33
C SER A 206 13.00 -18.25 -17.33
N GLU A 207 11.79 -18.47 -17.85
CA GLU A 207 10.71 -19.22 -17.18
C GLU A 207 11.02 -20.73 -16.99
N GLY A 208 12.26 -21.15 -17.24
CA GLY A 208 12.68 -22.55 -17.19
C GLY A 208 13.20 -22.94 -15.81
N ARG A 209 12.31 -23.37 -14.90
CA ARG A 209 12.53 -24.42 -13.86
C ARG A 209 11.48 -24.48 -12.74
N ARG A 210 10.58 -23.49 -12.60
CA ARG A 210 9.58 -23.51 -11.50
C ARG A 210 8.31 -24.26 -11.89
N ASN A 211 8.00 -25.30 -11.11
CA ASN A 211 6.80 -26.14 -11.26
C ASN A 211 5.58 -25.64 -10.47
N HIS A 212 5.72 -24.55 -9.72
CA HIS A 212 4.70 -24.05 -8.82
C HIS A 212 4.41 -22.57 -9.06
N ASP A 213 3.13 -22.22 -8.96
CA ASP A 213 2.63 -20.85 -9.01
C ASP A 213 2.50 -20.27 -7.59
N ARG A 214 2.61 -18.95 -7.49
CA ARG A 214 2.47 -18.21 -6.22
C ARG A 214 1.27 -17.28 -6.30
N LEU A 215 0.46 -17.31 -5.25
CA LEU A 215 -0.75 -16.51 -5.12
C LEU A 215 -0.58 -15.42 -4.06
N LEU A 216 -0.90 -14.19 -4.44
CA LEU A 216 -1.10 -13.06 -3.55
C LEU A 216 -2.60 -12.71 -3.47
N CYS A 217 -3.13 -12.57 -2.26
CA CYS A 217 -4.52 -12.19 -1.99
C CYS A 217 -4.55 -10.89 -1.16
N LEU A 218 -5.31 -9.90 -1.64
CA LEU A 218 -5.43 -8.58 -1.04
C LEU A 218 -6.87 -8.34 -0.59
N ASP A 219 -7.07 -8.20 0.72
CA ASP A 219 -8.41 -8.00 1.28
C ASP A 219 -9.03 -6.64 0.94
N GLY A 220 -10.35 -6.54 1.06
CA GLY A 220 -11.03 -5.26 1.09
C GLY A 220 -10.85 -4.50 2.41
N GLY A 221 -11.27 -3.22 2.44
CA GLY A 221 -11.14 -2.40 3.65
C GLY A 221 -11.10 -0.88 3.47
N GLY A 222 -11.52 -0.33 2.32
CA GLY A 222 -11.57 1.12 2.10
C GLY A 222 -10.19 1.79 2.08
N ILE A 223 -10.06 2.94 2.74
CA ILE A 223 -8.79 3.69 2.82
C ILE A 223 -7.67 2.93 3.54
N ARG A 224 -8.03 1.93 4.37
CA ARG A 224 -7.08 1.03 5.04
C ARG A 224 -6.26 0.18 4.06
N GLY A 225 -6.55 0.22 2.75
CA GLY A 225 -5.63 -0.27 1.72
C GLY A 225 -4.21 0.28 1.84
N LEU A 226 -4.02 1.43 2.51
CA LEU A 226 -2.70 1.94 2.94
C LEU A 226 -1.88 0.89 3.74
N VAL A 227 -2.53 0.09 4.59
CA VAL A 227 -1.87 -1.01 5.34
C VAL A 227 -1.34 -2.06 4.38
N LEU A 228 -2.13 -2.45 3.36
CA LEU A 228 -1.69 -3.40 2.34
C LEU A 228 -0.48 -2.86 1.58
N ILE A 229 -0.52 -1.58 1.20
CA ILE A 229 0.59 -0.91 0.50
C ILE A 229 1.87 -0.97 1.33
N GLN A 230 1.80 -0.72 2.65
CA GLN A 230 2.96 -0.78 3.53
C GLN A 230 3.52 -2.21 3.67
N LEU A 231 2.66 -3.22 3.77
CA LEU A 231 3.07 -4.62 3.77
C LEU A 231 3.71 -5.02 2.42
N LEU A 232 3.14 -4.58 1.30
CA LEU A 232 3.67 -4.85 -0.04
C LEU A 232 5.05 -4.20 -0.22
N LEU A 233 5.24 -2.94 0.22
CA LEU A 233 6.55 -2.28 0.22
C LEU A 233 7.59 -3.06 1.02
N ALA A 234 7.21 -3.61 2.19
CA ALA A 234 8.10 -4.44 2.98
C ALA A 234 8.46 -5.76 2.27
N ILE A 235 7.50 -6.39 1.60
CA ILE A 235 7.74 -7.59 0.78
C ILE A 235 8.66 -7.28 -0.41
N GLU A 236 8.41 -6.19 -1.14
CA GLU A 236 9.26 -5.77 -2.27
C GLU A 236 10.69 -5.49 -1.82
N LYS A 237 10.85 -4.77 -0.70
CA LYS A 237 12.17 -4.47 -0.12
C LYS A 237 12.89 -5.74 0.29
N ALA A 238 12.20 -6.68 0.93
CA ALA A 238 12.80 -7.92 1.42
C ALA A 238 13.12 -8.91 0.28
N ALA A 239 12.31 -8.94 -0.78
CA ALA A 239 12.53 -9.78 -1.96
C ALA A 239 13.48 -9.15 -3.01
N GLY A 240 13.74 -7.84 -2.93
CA GLY A 240 14.59 -7.09 -3.87
C GLY A 240 14.01 -6.95 -5.28
N ARG A 241 12.71 -7.22 -5.46
CA ARG A 241 12.02 -7.21 -6.76
C ARG A 241 10.58 -6.68 -6.61
N PRO A 242 9.97 -6.11 -7.67
CA PRO A 242 8.59 -5.66 -7.63
C PRO A 242 7.59 -6.81 -7.46
N VAL A 243 6.47 -6.59 -6.75
CA VAL A 243 5.44 -7.61 -6.48
C VAL A 243 4.95 -8.28 -7.77
N ARG A 244 4.75 -7.50 -8.84
CA ARG A 244 4.28 -7.99 -10.15
C ARG A 244 5.16 -9.08 -10.76
N GLU A 245 6.43 -9.16 -10.36
CA GLU A 245 7.41 -10.14 -10.87
C GLU A 245 7.62 -11.32 -9.93
N ILE A 246 7.07 -11.23 -8.72
CA ILE A 246 7.26 -12.20 -7.64
C ILE A 246 6.11 -13.22 -7.61
N PHE A 247 4.89 -12.77 -7.89
CA PHE A 247 3.66 -13.56 -7.85
C PHE A 247 3.12 -13.83 -9.26
N ASP A 248 2.59 -15.04 -9.46
CA ASP A 248 1.99 -15.47 -10.74
C ASP A 248 0.49 -15.14 -10.80
N TRP A 249 -0.15 -15.13 -9.63
CA TRP A 249 -1.56 -14.82 -9.44
C TRP A 249 -1.74 -13.75 -8.37
N ILE A 250 -2.62 -12.78 -8.65
CA ILE A 250 -3.01 -11.73 -7.72
C ILE A 250 -4.54 -11.68 -7.65
N ALA A 251 -5.09 -11.80 -6.44
CA ALA A 251 -6.51 -11.66 -6.17
C ALA A 251 -6.75 -10.45 -5.27
N GLY A 252 -7.84 -9.72 -5.51
CA GLY A 252 -8.16 -8.53 -4.70
C GLY A 252 -9.65 -8.28 -4.55
N THR A 253 -10.05 -7.75 -3.40
CA THR A 253 -11.41 -7.30 -3.12
C THR A 253 -11.41 -5.82 -2.75
N SER A 254 -12.38 -5.05 -3.23
CA SER A 254 -12.54 -3.62 -2.91
C SER A 254 -11.23 -2.84 -3.15
N THR A 255 -10.70 -2.17 -2.13
CA THR A 255 -9.39 -1.51 -2.17
C THR A 255 -8.24 -2.46 -2.58
N GLY A 256 -8.24 -3.71 -2.13
CA GLY A 256 -7.29 -4.73 -2.56
C GLY A 256 -7.44 -5.09 -4.04
N GLY A 257 -8.65 -4.96 -4.60
CA GLY A 257 -8.91 -5.07 -6.04
C GLY A 257 -8.29 -3.93 -6.84
N ILE A 258 -8.42 -2.69 -6.36
CA ILE A 258 -7.76 -1.51 -6.95
C ILE A 258 -6.23 -1.69 -6.94
N LEU A 259 -5.67 -2.15 -5.81
CA LEU A 259 -4.23 -2.40 -5.68
C LEU A 259 -3.75 -3.56 -6.55
N ALA A 260 -4.50 -4.65 -6.63
CA ALA A 260 -4.19 -5.78 -7.50
C ALA A 260 -4.05 -5.34 -8.97
N LEU A 261 -4.98 -4.50 -9.44
CA LEU A 261 -4.92 -3.90 -10.77
C LEU A 261 -3.75 -2.93 -10.90
N ALA A 262 -3.48 -2.10 -9.89
CA ALA A 262 -2.32 -1.20 -9.90
C ALA A 262 -0.99 -1.95 -10.05
N ILE A 263 -0.81 -3.06 -9.32
CA ILE A 263 0.38 -3.92 -9.41
C ILE A 263 0.52 -4.50 -10.82
N VAL A 264 -0.56 -5.04 -11.38
CA VAL A 264 -0.55 -5.64 -12.74
C VAL A 264 -0.19 -4.60 -13.82
N HIS A 265 -0.61 -3.35 -13.63
CA HIS A 265 -0.28 -2.22 -14.51
C HIS A 265 1.09 -1.58 -14.19
N GLY A 266 1.90 -2.17 -13.31
CA GLY A 266 3.27 -1.72 -13.04
C GLY A 266 3.37 -0.42 -12.23
N LYS A 267 2.31 -0.01 -11.53
CA LYS A 267 2.35 1.14 -10.63
C LYS A 267 3.13 0.79 -9.36
N SER A 268 4.08 1.64 -8.96
CA SER A 268 4.87 1.40 -7.74
C SER A 268 4.02 1.60 -6.48
N MET A 269 4.34 0.84 -5.43
CA MET A 269 3.60 0.92 -4.17
C MET A 269 3.81 2.26 -3.44
N ASP A 270 4.99 2.88 -3.59
CA ASP A 270 5.23 4.26 -3.10
C ASP A 270 4.33 5.29 -3.78
N TYR A 271 4.15 5.16 -5.11
CA TYR A 271 3.21 5.99 -5.85
C TYR A 271 1.78 5.77 -5.36
N MET A 272 1.36 4.50 -5.19
CA MET A 272 0.03 4.17 -4.71
C MET A 272 -0.24 4.69 -3.29
N ARG A 273 0.75 4.65 -2.39
CA ARG A 273 0.64 5.24 -1.04
C ARG A 273 0.32 6.72 -1.11
N CYS A 274 1.14 7.48 -1.84
CA CYS A 274 0.96 8.91 -2.01
C CYS A 274 -0.39 9.22 -2.68
N LEU A 275 -0.76 8.43 -3.69
CA LEU A 275 -2.00 8.56 -4.41
C LEU A 275 -3.23 8.35 -3.51
N TYR A 276 -3.21 7.37 -2.62
CA TYR A 276 -4.31 7.10 -1.68
C TYR A 276 -4.52 8.25 -0.70
N PHE A 277 -3.44 8.83 -0.17
CA PHE A 277 -3.53 10.02 0.68
C PHE A 277 -4.11 11.22 -0.06
N ARG A 278 -3.83 11.41 -1.36
CA ARG A 278 -4.47 12.48 -2.14
C ARG A 278 -5.93 12.16 -2.50
N MET A 279 -6.20 10.91 -2.85
CA MET A 279 -7.50 10.44 -3.30
C MET A 279 -8.55 10.51 -2.18
N LYS A 280 -8.20 10.16 -0.93
CA LYS A 280 -9.15 10.17 0.19
C LYS A 280 -9.86 11.51 0.33
N ASP A 281 -9.11 12.61 0.16
CA ASP A 281 -9.62 13.96 0.31
C ASP A 281 -10.44 14.39 -0.90
N MET A 282 -10.31 13.73 -2.05
CA MET A 282 -11.14 13.97 -3.24
C MET A 282 -12.42 13.15 -3.23
N VAL A 283 -12.34 11.90 -2.76
CA VAL A 283 -13.40 10.89 -2.88
C VAL A 283 -14.37 10.93 -1.70
N PHE A 284 -13.89 11.13 -0.46
CA PHE A 284 -14.73 11.14 0.73
C PHE A 284 -15.16 12.56 1.12
N ARG A 285 -15.72 13.30 0.16
CA ARG A 285 -16.28 14.65 0.37
C ARG A 285 -17.79 14.60 0.49
N GLY A 286 -18.34 15.32 1.48
CA GLY A 286 -19.78 15.45 1.68
C GLY A 286 -20.37 14.37 2.58
N SER A 287 -21.64 14.02 2.36
CA SER A 287 -22.37 13.03 3.15
C SER A 287 -22.55 11.73 2.37
N ARG A 288 -22.67 10.62 3.11
CA ARG A 288 -22.94 9.30 2.52
C ARG A 288 -24.37 9.21 1.99
N PRO A 289 -24.60 8.50 0.87
CA PRO A 289 -23.58 7.92 -0.01
C PRO A 289 -22.85 9.02 -0.81
N TYR A 290 -21.54 8.88 -0.93
CA TYR A 290 -20.68 9.81 -1.66
C TYR A 290 -20.98 9.80 -3.17
N GLU A 291 -20.72 10.94 -3.82
CA GLU A 291 -20.77 11.04 -5.28
C GLU A 291 -19.74 10.10 -5.90
N SER A 292 -20.13 9.38 -6.95
CA SER A 292 -19.23 8.41 -7.59
C SER A 292 -18.25 9.04 -8.56
N GLU A 293 -18.56 10.21 -9.10
CA GLU A 293 -17.77 10.86 -10.16
C GLU A 293 -16.30 11.08 -9.76
N PRO A 294 -15.94 11.57 -8.55
CA PRO A 294 -14.54 11.70 -8.17
C PRO A 294 -13.77 10.38 -8.19
N LEU A 295 -14.39 9.28 -7.75
CA LEU A 295 -13.77 7.95 -7.77
C LEU A 295 -13.71 7.40 -9.19
N ASP A 296 -14.73 7.61 -10.01
CA ASP A 296 -14.77 7.14 -11.39
C ASP A 296 -13.68 7.83 -12.24
N GLU A 297 -13.57 9.16 -12.14
CA GLU A 297 -12.53 9.94 -12.83
C GLU A 297 -11.12 9.62 -12.33
N PHE A 298 -10.97 9.38 -11.02
CA PHE A 298 -9.74 8.85 -10.45
C PHE A 298 -9.34 7.52 -11.11
N LEU A 299 -10.25 6.53 -11.13
CA LEU A 299 -9.95 5.21 -11.68
C LEU A 299 -9.68 5.27 -13.19
N LYS A 300 -10.40 6.10 -13.94
CA LYS A 300 -10.16 6.32 -15.36
C LYS A 300 -8.80 6.96 -15.62
N LYS A 301 -8.42 7.98 -14.83
CA LYS A 301 -7.10 8.62 -14.94
C LYS A 301 -5.98 7.64 -14.66
N GLU A 302 -6.15 6.79 -13.64
CA GLU A 302 -5.10 5.86 -13.22
C GLU A 302 -4.96 4.64 -14.12
N PHE A 303 -6.08 4.05 -14.57
CA PHE A 303 -6.06 2.81 -15.35
C PHE A 303 -6.27 3.02 -16.85
N GLY A 304 -6.67 4.22 -17.28
CA GLY A 304 -7.10 4.52 -18.64
C GLY A 304 -8.58 4.20 -18.85
N GLU A 305 -9.28 5.09 -19.55
CA GLU A 305 -10.73 4.96 -19.78
C GLU A 305 -11.12 3.76 -20.66
N ASN A 306 -10.26 3.42 -21.62
CA ASN A 306 -10.49 2.37 -22.62
C ASN A 306 -9.65 1.10 -22.38
N THR A 307 -8.85 1.06 -21.32
CA THR A 307 -8.00 -0.09 -21.00
C THR A 307 -8.86 -1.27 -20.59
N LYS A 308 -8.67 -2.39 -21.28
CA LYS A 308 -9.39 -3.65 -21.07
C LYS A 308 -8.60 -4.57 -20.14
N MET A 309 -9.30 -5.44 -19.41
CA MET A 309 -8.69 -6.36 -18.44
C MET A 309 -7.62 -7.25 -19.08
N THR A 310 -7.85 -7.71 -20.33
CA THR A 310 -6.93 -8.59 -21.07
C THR A 310 -5.74 -7.86 -21.71
N ASP A 311 -5.66 -6.53 -21.62
CA ASP A 311 -4.51 -5.76 -22.14
C ASP A 311 -3.23 -6.07 -21.36
N VAL A 312 -3.36 -6.54 -20.11
CA VAL A 312 -2.27 -7.09 -19.32
C VAL A 312 -2.44 -8.60 -19.19
N GLN A 313 -1.43 -9.37 -19.59
CA GLN A 313 -1.51 -10.85 -19.55
C GLN A 313 -0.87 -11.48 -18.31
N LYS A 314 0.12 -10.81 -17.70
CA LYS A 314 0.86 -11.32 -16.53
C LYS A 314 1.12 -10.20 -15.51
N PRO A 315 1.04 -10.48 -14.20
CA PRO A 315 0.50 -11.72 -13.62
C PRO A 315 -1.00 -11.88 -13.88
N LYS A 316 -1.55 -13.07 -13.60
CA LYS A 316 -2.99 -13.29 -13.71
C LYS A 316 -3.68 -12.58 -12.55
N VAL A 317 -4.65 -11.74 -12.86
CA VAL A 317 -5.37 -10.95 -11.85
C VAL A 317 -6.84 -11.36 -11.80
N MET A 318 -7.39 -11.43 -10.59
CA MET A 318 -8.82 -11.58 -10.35
C MET A 318 -9.31 -10.61 -9.29
N VAL A 319 -10.41 -9.94 -9.59
CA VAL A 319 -11.01 -8.92 -8.72
C VAL A 319 -12.46 -9.29 -8.45
N THR A 320 -12.84 -9.30 -7.17
CA THR A 320 -14.18 -9.73 -6.75
C THR A 320 -15.22 -8.63 -6.95
N GLY A 321 -16.47 -9.02 -7.18
CA GLY A 321 -17.62 -8.13 -7.17
C GLY A 321 -18.90 -8.92 -6.91
N THR A 322 -19.87 -8.31 -6.24
CA THR A 322 -21.13 -8.96 -5.92
C THR A 322 -22.16 -8.62 -7.00
N LEU A 323 -22.58 -9.61 -7.77
CA LEU A 323 -23.59 -9.47 -8.81
C LEU A 323 -24.99 -9.49 -8.18
N CYS A 324 -25.64 -8.33 -8.14
CA CYS A 324 -26.86 -8.09 -7.39
C CYS A 324 -28.09 -7.83 -8.26
N ASP A 325 -28.02 -8.11 -9.57
CA ASP A 325 -29.18 -8.02 -10.47
C ASP A 325 -30.12 -9.25 -10.41
N ARG A 326 -29.83 -10.15 -9.47
CA ARG A 326 -30.48 -11.45 -9.29
C ARG A 326 -30.54 -11.81 -7.81
N GLN A 327 -31.45 -12.69 -7.46
CA GLN A 327 -31.58 -13.29 -6.14
C GLN A 327 -31.66 -14.82 -6.28
N PRO A 328 -30.78 -15.61 -5.63
CA PRO A 328 -29.67 -15.18 -4.77
C PRO A 328 -28.60 -14.36 -5.49
N ALA A 329 -27.95 -13.43 -4.78
CA ALA A 329 -26.79 -12.70 -5.32
C ALA A 329 -25.61 -13.67 -5.55
N GLU A 330 -24.80 -13.40 -6.58
CA GLU A 330 -23.71 -14.27 -7.02
C GLU A 330 -22.36 -13.56 -6.95
N LEU A 331 -21.29 -14.30 -6.65
CA LEU A 331 -19.92 -13.77 -6.73
C LEU A 331 -19.48 -13.73 -8.20
N HIS A 332 -19.06 -12.56 -8.65
CA HIS A 332 -18.42 -12.36 -9.94
C HIS A 332 -16.92 -12.10 -9.76
N LEU A 333 -16.09 -12.71 -10.61
CA LEU A 333 -14.65 -12.44 -10.67
C LEU A 333 -14.34 -11.75 -12.01
N PHE A 334 -13.96 -10.48 -11.94
CA PHE A 334 -13.34 -9.78 -13.06
C PHE A 334 -11.91 -10.31 -13.21
N ARG A 335 -11.51 -10.67 -14.43
CA ARG A 335 -10.24 -11.40 -14.66
C ARG A 335 -9.58 -10.98 -15.97
N ASN A 336 -8.26 -11.16 -16.09
CA ASN A 336 -7.50 -10.94 -17.33
C ASN A 336 -7.18 -12.23 -18.11
N TYR A 337 -7.74 -13.36 -17.69
CA TYR A 337 -7.56 -14.67 -18.33
C TYR A 337 -8.92 -15.29 -18.70
N PRO A 338 -8.95 -16.28 -19.60
CA PRO A 338 -10.19 -16.93 -20.02
C PRO A 338 -10.96 -17.55 -18.85
N VAL A 339 -12.28 -17.46 -18.91
CA VAL A 339 -13.17 -18.04 -17.88
C VAL A 339 -13.01 -19.57 -17.83
N PRO A 340 -12.86 -20.19 -16.65
CA PRO A 340 -12.86 -21.66 -16.52
C PRO A 340 -14.21 -22.26 -16.98
N GLU A 341 -14.17 -23.28 -17.85
CA GLU A 341 -15.37 -23.84 -18.51
C GLU A 341 -16.30 -24.60 -17.56
N THR A 342 -15.78 -25.03 -16.42
CA THR A 342 -16.54 -25.73 -15.39
C THR A 342 -17.59 -24.84 -14.70
N LYS A 343 -17.49 -23.51 -14.81
CA LYS A 343 -18.45 -22.55 -14.25
C LYS A 343 -19.68 -22.28 -15.13
N THR A 344 -19.80 -22.93 -16.30
CA THR A 344 -20.83 -22.55 -17.30
C THR A 344 -22.26 -23.01 -16.95
N SER A 345 -22.47 -23.87 -15.93
CA SER A 345 -23.81 -24.24 -15.48
C SER A 345 -24.16 -23.57 -14.15
N THR A 346 -24.96 -22.49 -14.20
CA THR A 346 -25.67 -22.03 -13.00
C THR A 346 -26.67 -23.12 -12.61
N GLU A 347 -26.49 -23.73 -11.44
CA GLU A 347 -27.40 -24.77 -10.91
C GLU A 347 -28.80 -24.22 -10.58
N TYR A 348 -28.95 -22.89 -10.55
CA TYR A 348 -30.22 -22.23 -10.32
C TYR A 348 -31.14 -22.34 -11.54
N LYS A 349 -32.36 -22.83 -11.31
CA LYS A 349 -33.46 -22.73 -12.27
C LYS A 349 -33.85 -21.25 -12.40
N THR A 350 -33.57 -20.63 -13.55
CA THR A 350 -33.90 -19.24 -13.80
C THR A 350 -35.27 -19.13 -14.47
N SER A 351 -36.18 -18.35 -13.86
CA SER A 351 -37.44 -17.93 -14.49
C SER A 351 -37.31 -16.60 -15.24
N ALA A 352 -36.24 -15.85 -14.97
CA ALA A 352 -35.95 -14.54 -15.54
C ALA A 352 -34.78 -14.60 -16.53
N SER A 353 -34.84 -13.75 -17.56
CA SER A 353 -33.73 -13.54 -18.49
C SER A 353 -32.80 -12.47 -17.95
N PHE A 354 -31.57 -12.85 -17.61
CA PHE A 354 -30.52 -11.91 -17.20
C PHE A 354 -29.64 -11.53 -18.39
N LYS A 355 -29.07 -10.32 -18.37
CA LYS A 355 -28.07 -9.92 -19.37
C LYS A 355 -26.83 -10.80 -19.21
N PRO A 356 -26.22 -11.27 -20.30
CA PRO A 356 -24.96 -12.00 -20.22
C PRO A 356 -23.88 -11.14 -19.58
N LEU A 357 -22.95 -11.81 -18.88
CA LEU A 357 -21.77 -11.17 -18.33
C LEU A 357 -20.86 -10.67 -19.47
N THR A 358 -20.20 -9.54 -19.24
CA THR A 358 -19.16 -9.04 -20.14
C THR A 358 -18.01 -10.04 -20.17
N GLN A 359 -17.52 -10.37 -21.36
CA GLN A 359 -16.34 -11.21 -21.49
C GLN A 359 -15.09 -10.44 -21.03
N PRO A 360 -14.05 -11.12 -20.50
CA PRO A 360 -12.81 -10.48 -20.06
C PRO A 360 -12.21 -9.49 -21.06
N GLU A 361 -12.25 -9.81 -22.35
CA GLU A 361 -11.71 -9.01 -23.46
C GLU A 361 -12.45 -7.68 -23.70
N ASP A 362 -13.67 -7.53 -23.20
CA ASP A 362 -14.47 -6.30 -23.33
C ASP A 362 -14.65 -5.59 -21.98
N GLN A 363 -14.14 -6.16 -20.90
CA GLN A 363 -14.27 -5.60 -19.57
C GLN A 363 -13.22 -4.51 -19.35
N LEU A 364 -13.67 -3.28 -19.03
CA LEU A 364 -12.79 -2.17 -18.71
C LEU A 364 -12.21 -2.31 -17.29
N VAL A 365 -10.92 -2.00 -17.15
CA VAL A 365 -10.17 -2.10 -15.89
C VAL A 365 -10.74 -1.17 -14.81
N TRP A 366 -10.88 0.12 -15.13
CA TRP A 366 -11.40 1.11 -14.18
C TRP A 366 -12.80 0.74 -13.68
N ARG A 367 -13.62 0.16 -14.56
CA ARG A 367 -14.98 -0.29 -14.21
C ARG A 367 -14.96 -1.50 -13.31
N ALA A 368 -14.09 -2.48 -13.56
CA ALA A 368 -13.90 -3.63 -12.66
C ALA A 368 -13.44 -3.18 -11.27
N ALA A 369 -12.47 -2.26 -11.21
CA ALA A 369 -12.01 -1.63 -9.97
C ALA A 369 -13.17 -0.95 -9.22
N ARG A 370 -13.98 -0.17 -9.94
CA ARG A 370 -15.13 0.56 -9.38
C ARG A 370 -16.22 -0.37 -8.86
N CYS A 371 -16.54 -1.44 -9.60
CA CYS A 371 -17.49 -2.47 -9.19
C CYS A 371 -17.03 -3.14 -7.88
N SER A 372 -15.74 -3.50 -7.80
CA SER A 372 -15.17 -4.14 -6.63
C SER A 372 -15.20 -3.23 -5.41
N GLY A 373 -14.91 -1.93 -5.56
CA GLY A 373 -14.87 -0.96 -4.46
C GLY A 373 -16.20 -0.28 -4.13
N ALA A 374 -17.33 -0.73 -4.69
CA ALA A 374 -18.64 -0.09 -4.49
C ALA A 374 -19.30 -0.46 -3.14
N ALA A 375 -18.63 -0.12 -2.04
CA ALA A 375 -19.07 -0.46 -0.68
C ALA A 375 -20.50 0.05 -0.42
N PRO A 376 -21.46 -0.83 -0.08
CA PRO A 376 -22.83 -0.42 0.25
C PRO A 376 -22.83 0.62 1.37
N THR A 377 -23.79 1.55 1.33
CA THR A 377 -23.89 2.73 2.21
C THR A 377 -22.85 3.84 1.96
N TYR A 378 -21.67 3.52 1.41
CA TYR A 378 -20.63 4.52 1.08
C TYR A 378 -20.80 5.02 -0.36
N PHE A 379 -21.00 4.11 -1.31
CA PHE A 379 -21.16 4.44 -2.72
C PHE A 379 -22.43 3.83 -3.30
N ARG A 380 -22.96 4.48 -4.33
CA ARG A 380 -24.01 3.87 -5.15
C ARG A 380 -23.46 2.69 -5.96
N PRO A 381 -24.29 1.66 -6.22
CA PRO A 381 -23.91 0.54 -7.10
C PRO A 381 -23.55 1.04 -8.50
N ILE A 382 -22.64 0.34 -9.17
CA ILE A 382 -22.32 0.62 -10.58
C ILE A 382 -22.96 -0.45 -11.47
N GLY A 383 -24.06 -0.06 -12.12
CA GLY A 383 -24.86 -0.98 -12.93
C GLY A 383 -25.46 -2.09 -12.07
N ARG A 384 -24.85 -3.28 -12.11
CA ARG A 384 -25.38 -4.53 -11.54
C ARG A 384 -24.52 -5.07 -10.40
N PHE A 385 -23.48 -4.33 -10.01
CA PHE A 385 -22.47 -4.78 -9.09
C PHE A 385 -22.43 -3.92 -7.82
N LEU A 386 -22.25 -4.62 -6.70
CA LEU A 386 -21.85 -4.08 -5.40
C LEU A 386 -20.44 -4.56 -5.05
N ASP A 387 -19.87 -4.01 -3.98
CA ASP A 387 -18.58 -4.43 -3.45
C ASP A 387 -18.48 -5.95 -3.28
N GLY A 388 -17.33 -6.50 -3.66
CA GLY A 388 -17.02 -7.92 -3.46
C GLY A 388 -16.94 -8.31 -1.98
N GLY A 389 -16.76 -7.34 -1.09
CA GLY A 389 -16.70 -7.50 0.35
C GLY A 389 -17.96 -8.11 0.99
N LEU A 390 -19.10 -8.08 0.30
CA LEU A 390 -20.32 -8.74 0.77
C LEU A 390 -20.27 -10.27 0.71
N LEU A 391 -19.44 -10.83 -0.18
CA LEU A 391 -19.36 -12.28 -0.41
C LEU A 391 -17.94 -12.84 -0.20
N ALA A 392 -16.91 -12.09 -0.57
CA ALA A 392 -15.53 -12.53 -0.61
C ALA A 392 -14.58 -11.38 -0.20
N ASN A 393 -14.76 -10.79 0.99
CA ASN A 393 -13.91 -9.68 1.44
C ASN A 393 -12.43 -10.07 1.57
N ASN A 394 -12.18 -11.31 2.00
CA ASN A 394 -10.90 -11.98 1.85
C ASN A 394 -11.00 -12.94 0.64
N PRO A 395 -10.35 -12.64 -0.50
CA PRO A 395 -10.54 -13.43 -1.72
C PRO A 395 -9.76 -14.75 -1.72
N THR A 396 -9.10 -15.14 -0.61
CA THR A 396 -8.14 -16.26 -0.63
C THR A 396 -8.76 -17.60 -1.00
N LEU A 397 -9.89 -17.96 -0.39
CA LEU A 397 -10.57 -19.24 -0.67
C LEU A 397 -11.12 -19.26 -2.10
N ASP A 398 -11.76 -18.17 -2.52
CA ASP A 398 -12.32 -18.02 -3.87
C ASP A 398 -11.23 -18.05 -4.94
N ALA A 399 -10.08 -17.43 -4.69
CA ALA A 399 -8.94 -17.44 -5.59
C ALA A 399 -8.31 -18.83 -5.72
N MET A 400 -8.13 -19.55 -4.61
CA MET A 400 -7.64 -20.94 -4.64
C MET A 400 -8.60 -21.84 -5.44
N THR A 401 -9.91 -21.63 -5.28
CA THR A 401 -10.94 -22.36 -6.03
C THR A 401 -10.89 -22.02 -7.52
N GLU A 402 -10.81 -20.73 -7.88
CA GLU A 402 -10.70 -20.29 -9.28
C GLU A 402 -9.45 -20.86 -9.96
N ILE A 403 -8.29 -20.87 -9.27
CA ILE A 403 -7.04 -21.42 -9.80
C ILE A 403 -7.13 -22.93 -10.01
N HIS A 404 -7.77 -23.66 -9.07
CA HIS A 404 -8.03 -25.08 -9.24
C HIS A 404 -8.89 -25.35 -10.50
N GLU A 405 -9.98 -24.62 -10.67
CA GLU A 405 -10.89 -24.77 -11.82
C GLU A 405 -10.23 -24.36 -13.15
N TYR A 406 -9.41 -23.31 -13.13
CA TYR A 406 -8.61 -22.91 -14.28
C TYR A 406 -7.63 -24.03 -14.69
N ASN A 407 -6.89 -24.60 -13.74
CA ASN A 407 -5.97 -25.70 -14.00
C ASN A 407 -6.71 -26.96 -14.51
N LYS A 408 -7.87 -27.29 -13.94
CA LYS A 408 -8.70 -28.40 -14.39
C LYS A 408 -9.18 -28.20 -15.83
N THR A 409 -9.56 -26.98 -16.19
CA THR A 409 -9.93 -26.61 -17.57
C THR A 409 -8.74 -26.79 -18.52
N LEU A 410 -7.54 -26.35 -18.14
CA LEU A 410 -6.32 -26.56 -18.94
C LEU A 410 -6.02 -28.05 -19.17
N ILE A 411 -6.12 -28.87 -18.12
CA ILE A 411 -5.91 -30.32 -18.20
C ILE A 411 -6.93 -30.95 -19.16
N LYS A 412 -8.22 -30.59 -19.03
CA LYS A 412 -9.29 -31.09 -19.91
C LYS A 412 -9.06 -30.72 -21.37
N LYS A 413 -8.47 -29.56 -21.66
CA LYS A 413 -8.09 -29.10 -23.02
C LYS A 413 -6.82 -29.76 -23.55
N GLY A 414 -6.24 -30.74 -22.87
CA GLY A 414 -4.97 -31.37 -23.25
C GLY A 414 -3.75 -30.48 -23.02
N GLN A 415 -3.89 -29.38 -22.27
CA GLN A 415 -2.81 -28.43 -21.96
C GLN A 415 -2.25 -28.64 -20.55
N SER A 416 -2.11 -29.89 -20.11
CA SER A 416 -1.64 -30.24 -18.76
C SER A 416 -0.26 -29.65 -18.42
N GLN A 417 0.60 -29.45 -19.42
CA GLN A 417 1.93 -28.83 -19.26
C GLN A 417 1.87 -27.36 -18.83
N LYS A 418 0.74 -26.67 -19.05
CA LYS A 418 0.53 -25.28 -18.61
C LYS A 418 -0.11 -25.19 -17.22
N ALA A 419 -0.68 -26.29 -16.72
CA ALA A 419 -1.30 -26.31 -15.41
C ALA A 419 -0.21 -26.38 -14.33
N ARG A 420 -0.24 -25.43 -13.40
CA ARG A 420 0.76 -25.30 -12.34
C ARG A 420 0.07 -25.33 -10.99
N ARG A 421 0.57 -26.15 -10.07
CA ARG A 421 0.03 -26.22 -8.70
C ARG A 421 0.48 -25.00 -7.92
N LEU A 422 -0.35 -24.54 -6.98
CA LEU A 422 0.08 -23.52 -6.02
C LEU A 422 1.21 -24.08 -5.15
N GLY A 423 2.28 -23.32 -4.99
CA GLY A 423 3.39 -23.63 -4.07
C GLY A 423 3.55 -22.62 -2.95
N LEU A 424 2.75 -21.55 -2.95
CA LEU A 424 2.71 -20.53 -1.90
C LEU A 424 1.41 -19.72 -2.01
N VAL A 425 0.80 -19.42 -0.87
CA VAL A 425 -0.32 -18.47 -0.76
C VAL A 425 0.02 -17.41 0.28
N VAL A 426 -0.07 -16.15 -0.11
CA VAL A 426 0.13 -14.99 0.77
C VAL A 426 -1.16 -14.17 0.79
N SER A 427 -1.76 -14.00 1.97
CA SER A 427 -2.96 -13.20 2.21
C SER A 427 -2.61 -11.99 3.07
N LEU A 428 -2.89 -10.79 2.56
CA LEU A 428 -2.64 -9.52 3.24
C LEU A 428 -3.96 -8.89 3.68
N GLY A 429 -4.04 -8.53 4.97
CA GLY A 429 -5.20 -7.89 5.58
C GLY A 429 -5.04 -6.38 5.76
N THR A 430 -6.16 -5.66 5.76
CA THR A 430 -6.22 -4.19 5.94
C THR A 430 -6.12 -3.74 7.41
N GLY A 431 -5.59 -4.60 8.29
CA GLY A 431 -5.42 -4.36 9.71
C GLY A 431 -6.64 -4.74 10.55
N LYS A 432 -6.36 -5.28 11.74
CA LYS A 432 -7.37 -5.75 12.70
C LYS A 432 -7.73 -4.62 13.68
N PRO A 433 -9.01 -4.27 13.83
CA PRO A 433 -9.42 -3.31 14.84
C PRO A 433 -9.19 -3.89 16.26
N PRO A 434 -9.09 -3.04 17.29
CA PRO A 434 -9.05 -3.51 18.68
C PRO A 434 -10.37 -4.19 19.06
N GLN A 435 -10.31 -5.21 19.92
CA GLN A 435 -11.51 -5.86 20.45
C GLN A 435 -12.18 -4.95 21.48
N VAL A 436 -13.46 -4.67 21.30
CA VAL A 436 -14.27 -3.82 22.18
C VAL A 436 -15.44 -4.64 22.74
N PRO A 437 -15.73 -4.58 24.05
CA PRO A 437 -16.89 -5.25 24.61
C PRO A 437 -18.20 -4.63 24.09
N VAL A 438 -19.15 -5.47 23.70
CA VAL A 438 -20.50 -5.04 23.30
C VAL A 438 -21.47 -5.30 24.45
N SER A 439 -22.13 -4.27 24.96
CA SER A 439 -23.18 -4.41 25.97
C SER A 439 -24.43 -5.01 25.34
N SER A 440 -24.70 -6.30 25.63
CA SER A 440 -25.90 -7.10 25.33
C SER A 440 -26.83 -6.57 24.22
N VAL A 441 -26.86 -7.28 23.08
CA VAL A 441 -27.81 -7.03 21.98
C VAL A 441 -29.17 -7.61 22.34
N ASP A 442 -29.91 -6.95 23.23
CA ASP A 442 -31.25 -7.37 23.65
C ASP A 442 -32.32 -6.71 22.77
N VAL A 443 -32.87 -7.46 21.82
CA VAL A 443 -33.85 -6.98 20.83
C VAL A 443 -35.22 -7.61 21.12
N PHE A 444 -35.78 -7.36 22.30
CA PHE A 444 -37.17 -7.72 22.60
C PHE A 444 -38.17 -6.74 21.97
N ARG A 445 -39.39 -7.24 21.71
CA ARG A 445 -40.54 -6.48 21.21
C ARG A 445 -41.02 -5.54 22.35
N PRO A 446 -40.90 -4.21 22.20
CA PRO A 446 -41.01 -3.28 23.31
C PRO A 446 -42.46 -3.13 23.79
N SER A 447 -42.64 -3.01 25.11
CA SER A 447 -43.94 -2.79 25.74
C SER A 447 -44.16 -1.34 26.21
N ASN A 448 -43.10 -0.52 26.23
CA ASN A 448 -43.15 0.90 26.60
C ASN A 448 -42.17 1.78 25.77
N PRO A 449 -42.30 3.13 25.80
CA PRO A 449 -41.47 4.04 24.99
C PRO A 449 -39.97 4.01 25.32
N TRP A 450 -39.59 3.69 26.55
CA TRP A 450 -38.18 3.59 26.96
C TRP A 450 -37.53 2.30 26.46
N GLU A 451 -38.25 1.19 26.48
CA GLU A 451 -37.86 -0.07 25.83
C GLU A 451 -37.75 0.09 24.32
N LEU A 452 -38.63 0.87 23.68
CA LEU A 452 -38.54 1.15 22.24
C LEU A 452 -37.20 1.82 21.86
N ALA A 453 -36.73 2.79 22.67
CA ALA A 453 -35.43 3.42 22.44
C ALA A 453 -34.26 2.44 22.59
N LYS A 454 -34.31 1.55 23.59
CA LYS A 454 -33.32 0.47 23.77
C LYS A 454 -33.38 -0.54 22.62
N THR A 455 -34.56 -0.93 22.16
CA THR A 455 -34.75 -1.83 21.01
C THR A 455 -34.21 -1.20 19.72
N VAL A 456 -34.41 0.12 19.50
CA VAL A 456 -33.87 0.82 18.32
C VAL A 456 -32.34 0.86 18.36
N PHE A 457 -31.76 1.15 19.53
CA PHE A 457 -30.30 1.09 19.71
C PHE A 457 -29.77 -0.33 19.50
N GLY A 458 -30.39 -1.34 20.12
CA GLY A 458 -30.04 -2.75 19.96
C GLY A 458 -30.19 -3.25 18.52
N ALA A 459 -31.22 -2.83 17.79
CA ALA A 459 -31.41 -3.18 16.38
C ALA A 459 -30.36 -2.55 15.47
N ARG A 460 -29.90 -1.32 15.76
CA ARG A 460 -28.80 -0.67 15.05
C ARG A 460 -27.48 -1.41 15.26
N GLU A 461 -27.14 -1.74 16.51
CA GLU A 461 -25.93 -2.50 16.83
C GLU A 461 -25.96 -3.92 16.23
N LEU A 462 -27.12 -4.58 16.26
CA LEU A 462 -27.32 -5.86 15.57
C LEU A 462 -27.11 -5.73 14.06
N GLY A 463 -27.66 -4.68 13.45
CA GLY A 463 -27.46 -4.40 12.02
C GLY A 463 -26.00 -4.18 11.66
N LYS A 464 -25.26 -3.41 12.48
CA LYS A 464 -23.81 -3.23 12.32
C LYS A 464 -23.09 -4.57 12.42
N MET A 465 -23.39 -5.38 13.45
CA MET A 465 -22.78 -6.68 13.66
C MET A 465 -23.03 -7.65 12.49
N VAL A 466 -24.21 -7.64 11.88
CA VAL A 466 -24.50 -8.44 10.68
C VAL A 466 -23.61 -8.02 9.51
N VAL A 467 -23.46 -6.72 9.28
CA VAL A 467 -22.56 -6.20 8.23
C VAL A 467 -21.11 -6.57 8.53
N ASP A 468 -20.67 -6.44 9.79
CA ASP A 468 -19.33 -6.81 10.22
C ASP A 468 -19.08 -8.31 9.99
N CYS A 469 -20.04 -9.19 10.32
CA CYS A 469 -19.92 -10.62 10.04
C CYS A 469 -19.89 -10.95 8.54
N CYS A 470 -20.69 -10.26 7.73
CA CYS A 470 -20.71 -10.47 6.27
C CYS A 470 -19.43 -9.97 5.59
N THR A 471 -18.76 -8.99 6.19
CA THR A 471 -17.59 -8.33 5.61
C THR A 471 -16.31 -8.65 6.38
N ASP A 472 -16.32 -9.59 7.32
CA ASP A 472 -15.11 -10.01 8.04
C ASP A 472 -14.11 -10.64 7.06
N ALA A 473 -12.92 -10.04 6.98
CA ALA A 473 -11.82 -10.54 6.15
C ALA A 473 -10.79 -11.35 6.97
N ASP A 474 -10.89 -11.29 8.29
CA ASP A 474 -10.11 -12.10 9.21
C ASP A 474 -10.99 -13.25 9.76
N GLY A 475 -10.61 -13.86 10.88
CA GLY A 475 -11.41 -14.89 11.53
C GLY A 475 -11.54 -16.19 10.71
N PRO A 476 -12.75 -16.77 10.58
CA PRO A 476 -12.94 -18.10 9.98
C PRO A 476 -12.44 -18.25 8.55
N ALA A 477 -12.45 -17.20 7.73
CA ALA A 477 -11.96 -17.26 6.36
C ALA A 477 -10.45 -17.60 6.32
N VAL A 478 -9.68 -16.99 7.22
CA VAL A 478 -8.24 -17.22 7.37
C VAL A 478 -7.97 -18.63 7.87
N ASP A 479 -8.72 -19.12 8.86
CA ASP A 479 -8.51 -20.45 9.44
C ASP A 479 -8.84 -21.56 8.44
N ARG A 480 -9.92 -21.39 7.66
CA ARG A 480 -10.26 -22.28 6.55
C ARG A 480 -9.16 -22.29 5.51
N ALA A 481 -8.72 -21.11 5.05
CA ALA A 481 -7.66 -21.03 4.04
C ALA A 481 -6.37 -21.70 4.50
N ARG A 482 -5.98 -21.47 5.76
CA ARG A 482 -4.82 -22.11 6.39
C ARG A 482 -4.96 -23.63 6.39
N ALA A 483 -6.06 -24.16 6.91
CA ALA A 483 -6.28 -25.61 6.99
C ALA A 483 -6.26 -26.28 5.62
N TRP A 484 -6.89 -25.67 4.59
CA TRP A 484 -6.86 -26.19 3.22
C TRP A 484 -5.47 -26.12 2.58
N CYS A 485 -4.69 -25.08 2.88
CA CYS A 485 -3.30 -24.98 2.44
C CYS A 485 -2.43 -26.07 3.10
N GLU A 486 -2.59 -26.30 4.41
CA GLU A 486 -1.91 -27.38 5.14
C GLU A 486 -2.26 -28.76 4.57
N MET A 487 -3.54 -29.00 4.26
CA MET A 487 -3.98 -30.26 3.61
C MET A 487 -3.37 -30.50 2.23
N THR A 488 -2.90 -29.45 1.55
CA THR A 488 -2.34 -29.52 0.20
C THR A 488 -0.83 -29.30 0.17
N ASP A 489 -0.18 -29.28 1.33
CA ASP A 489 1.25 -29.00 1.51
C ASP A 489 1.69 -27.66 0.90
N VAL A 490 0.79 -26.66 0.92
CA VAL A 490 1.06 -25.31 0.43
C VAL A 490 1.34 -24.38 1.62
N PRO A 491 2.51 -23.74 1.71
CA PRO A 491 2.76 -22.73 2.73
C PRO A 491 1.77 -21.56 2.61
N TYR A 492 1.17 -21.19 3.75
CA TYR A 492 0.20 -20.09 3.85
C TYR A 492 0.70 -19.01 4.80
N PHE A 493 0.79 -17.78 4.30
CA PHE A 493 1.17 -16.60 5.09
C PHE A 493 -0.01 -15.63 5.18
N ARG A 494 -0.53 -15.42 6.38
CA ARG A 494 -1.49 -14.34 6.68
C ARG A 494 -0.74 -13.20 7.38
N LEU A 495 -0.69 -12.03 6.74
CA LEU A 495 -0.10 -10.82 7.31
C LEU A 495 -1.18 -9.76 7.49
N SER A 496 -1.51 -9.42 8.73
CA SER A 496 -2.53 -8.43 9.06
C SER A 496 -2.21 -7.84 10.44
N PRO A 497 -1.76 -6.57 10.52
CA PRO A 497 -1.30 -5.97 11.78
C PRO A 497 -2.47 -5.70 12.73
N GLN A 498 -2.22 -5.75 14.03
CA GLN A 498 -3.15 -5.27 15.03
C GLN A 498 -3.06 -3.74 15.11
N LEU A 499 -4.16 -3.04 14.85
CA LEU A 499 -4.22 -1.58 14.96
C LEU A 499 -4.59 -1.18 16.39
N HIS A 500 -3.98 -0.11 16.90
CA HIS A 500 -4.28 0.40 18.24
C HIS A 500 -5.61 1.14 18.31
N THR A 501 -6.10 1.67 17.19
CA THR A 501 -7.35 2.43 17.10
C THR A 501 -8.23 1.86 15.99
N GLU A 502 -9.55 2.04 16.12
CA GLU A 502 -10.49 1.70 15.05
C GLU A 502 -10.34 2.73 13.93
N VAL A 503 -9.94 2.26 12.74
CA VAL A 503 -9.81 3.09 11.54
C VAL A 503 -11.00 2.82 10.63
N MET A 504 -11.78 3.85 10.34
CA MET A 504 -12.96 3.74 9.49
C MET A 504 -12.60 3.52 8.01
N LEU A 505 -13.53 2.96 7.24
CA LEU A 505 -13.33 2.68 5.80
C LEU A 505 -13.09 3.95 4.96
N ASP A 506 -13.58 5.10 5.41
CA ASP A 506 -13.49 6.41 4.77
C ASP A 506 -12.79 7.45 5.65
N GLU A 507 -11.86 6.99 6.50
CA GLU A 507 -11.03 7.87 7.31
C GLU A 507 -10.22 8.84 6.42
N VAL A 508 -10.27 10.14 6.75
CA VAL A 508 -9.58 11.20 6.01
C VAL A 508 -8.52 11.91 6.86
N ASN A 509 -8.49 11.67 8.18
CA ASN A 509 -7.53 12.27 9.08
C ASN A 509 -6.13 11.65 8.90
N ASP A 510 -5.19 12.46 8.41
CA ASP A 510 -3.81 12.03 8.16
C ASP A 510 -3.11 11.47 9.40
N THR A 511 -3.36 12.05 10.58
CA THR A 511 -2.75 11.56 11.83
C THR A 511 -3.21 10.15 12.17
N VAL A 512 -4.49 9.84 11.98
CA VAL A 512 -5.04 8.50 12.22
C VAL A 512 -4.45 7.50 11.23
N LEU A 513 -4.40 7.86 9.95
CA LEU A 513 -3.84 7.00 8.90
C LEU A 513 -2.33 6.77 9.08
N VAL A 514 -1.57 7.81 9.42
CA VAL A 514 -0.14 7.71 9.73
C VAL A 514 0.09 6.83 10.95
N ASN A 515 -0.75 6.92 11.99
CA ASN A 515 -0.65 6.03 13.14
C ASN A 515 -0.95 4.56 12.76
N ALA A 516 -1.91 4.29 11.88
CA ALA A 516 -2.16 2.93 11.38
C ALA A 516 -0.98 2.38 10.56
N LEU A 517 -0.34 3.23 9.75
CA LEU A 517 0.88 2.87 9.02
C LEU A 517 2.07 2.67 9.96
N TRP A 518 2.15 3.45 11.02
CA TRP A 518 3.13 3.29 12.08
C TRP A 518 2.96 1.94 12.80
N ASP A 519 1.73 1.57 13.17
CA ASP A 519 1.41 0.26 13.74
C ASP A 519 1.81 -0.88 12.80
N THR A 520 1.58 -0.69 11.50
CA THR A 520 1.99 -1.64 10.47
C THR A 520 3.52 -1.78 10.40
N GLN A 521 4.26 -0.68 10.52
CA GLN A 521 5.73 -0.69 10.56
C GLN A 521 6.26 -1.44 11.79
N LEU A 522 5.66 -1.21 12.97
CA LEU A 522 5.99 -1.94 14.18
C LEU A 522 5.69 -3.44 14.04
N TYR A 523 4.55 -3.79 13.44
CA TYR A 523 4.20 -5.18 13.14
C TYR A 523 5.23 -5.84 12.22
N ILE A 524 5.65 -5.17 11.14
CA ILE A 524 6.68 -5.69 10.22
C ILE A 524 7.98 -5.98 10.98
N TYR A 525 8.41 -5.06 11.86
CA TYR A 525 9.60 -5.25 12.68
C TYR A 525 9.47 -6.46 13.62
N GLN A 526 8.34 -6.56 14.32
CA GLN A 526 8.05 -7.67 15.23
C GLN A 526 7.97 -9.03 14.52
N GLN A 527 7.50 -9.04 13.27
CA GLN A 527 7.33 -10.25 12.46
C GLN A 527 8.48 -10.47 11.46
N ARG A 528 9.65 -9.86 11.68
CA ARG A 528 10.80 -9.97 10.75
C ARG A 528 11.15 -11.40 10.34
N GLU A 529 11.10 -12.34 11.28
CA GLU A 529 11.39 -13.76 11.01
C GLU A 529 10.36 -14.39 10.06
N GLN A 530 9.08 -14.02 10.20
CA GLN A 530 8.02 -14.47 9.30
C GLN A 530 8.23 -13.89 7.89
N PHE A 531 8.66 -12.64 7.77
CA PHE A 531 9.00 -12.02 6.48
C PHE A 531 10.23 -12.69 5.84
N GLU A 532 11.26 -13.00 6.61
CA GLU A 532 12.45 -13.73 6.13
C GLU A 532 12.07 -15.12 5.61
N GLN A 533 11.22 -15.86 6.33
CA GLN A 533 10.68 -17.15 5.87
C GLN A 533 9.88 -17.00 4.58
N LEU A 534 9.01 -15.99 4.49
CA LEU A 534 8.26 -15.69 3.28
C LEU A 534 9.21 -15.45 2.09
N VAL A 535 10.24 -14.62 2.26
CA VAL A 535 11.22 -14.33 1.20
C VAL A 535 11.95 -15.60 0.75
N GLN A 536 12.28 -16.52 1.67
CA GLN A 536 12.86 -17.81 1.28
C GLN A 536 11.95 -18.61 0.35
N HIS A 537 10.64 -18.60 0.58
CA HIS A 537 9.66 -19.22 -0.34
C HIS A 537 9.53 -18.45 -1.66
N LEU A 538 9.63 -17.12 -1.63
CA LEU A 538 9.59 -16.26 -2.83
C LEU A 538 10.87 -16.33 -3.69
N CYS A 539 12.00 -16.74 -3.12
CA CYS A 539 13.25 -16.87 -3.85
C CYS A 539 13.52 -18.29 -4.37
N ARG A 540 12.82 -19.31 -3.86
CA ARG A 540 12.84 -20.69 -4.37
C ARG A 540 12.03 -20.84 -5.65
#